data_AF-A0A382W9S1-F1
#
_entry.id   AF-A0A382W9S1-F1
#
_cell.length_a   1.000
_cell.length_b   1.000
_cell.length_c   1.000
_cell.angle_alpha   90.00
_cell.angle_beta   90.00
_cell.angle_gamma   90.00
#
_symmetry.space_group_name_H-M   'P 1'
#
loop_
_entity.id
_entity.type
_entity.pdbx_description
1 polymer ?
#
loop_
_entity_poly.entity_id
_entity_poly.type
_entity_poly.pdbx_seq_one_letter_code
_entity_poly.pdbx_strand_id
1 'polypeptide(L)'
;MGVHKRLTEMQKRFAEFIVFGGPEGPVSQMEAAKLAGYSHNRARQEGSELMNPRLSPLVAKFVGELKEERLKKFEVNYETHIAELDRIKQMALKKGSFSSAVNAETNRGKAAGLYIDRKIIKHGKLEELTEEQLEAKMKQILTDYEPLLNAKVVEGEAIEAPKVSGSSSHKPKESSSDPQKLKNHPRPDHKKQKA
;
A
#
# COMPACT_ATOMS: atom_id res chain seq x y z
N MET A 1 34.10 -1.76 39.70
CA MET A 1 33.89 -3.03 38.99
C MET A 1 34.03 -2.75 37.50
N GLY A 2 35.07 -3.30 36.84
CA GLY A 2 35.32 -3.06 35.42
C GLY A 2 34.24 -3.69 34.53
N VAL A 3 33.90 -3.03 33.43
CA VAL A 3 32.91 -3.53 32.45
C VAL A 3 33.43 -4.83 31.85
N HIS A 4 32.70 -5.92 32.02
CA HIS A 4 33.05 -7.22 31.43
C HIS A 4 33.11 -7.11 29.90
N LYS A 5 34.14 -7.67 29.26
CA LYS A 5 34.35 -7.60 27.81
C LYS A 5 33.30 -8.40 27.00
N ARG A 6 32.51 -9.25 27.65
CA ARG A 6 31.52 -10.15 27.03
C ARG A 6 30.26 -10.24 27.91
N LEU A 7 29.11 -10.46 27.27
CA LEU A 7 27.83 -10.69 27.93
C LEU A 7 27.82 -12.03 28.67
N THR A 8 27.27 -12.03 29.88
CA THR A 8 27.00 -13.27 30.61
C THR A 8 25.80 -14.00 30.02
N GLU A 9 25.67 -15.30 30.29
CA GLU A 9 24.55 -16.09 29.78
C GLU A 9 23.19 -15.60 30.31
N MET A 10 23.14 -15.15 31.56
CA MET A 10 21.94 -14.53 32.14
C MET A 10 21.57 -13.21 31.44
N GLN A 11 22.56 -12.40 31.07
CA GLN A 11 22.32 -11.15 30.34
C GLN A 11 21.80 -11.40 28.92
N LYS A 12 22.31 -12.44 28.24
CA LYS A 12 21.79 -12.84 26.92
C LYS A 12 20.35 -13.33 27.02
N ARG A 13 20.05 -14.24 27.95
CA ARG A 13 18.68 -14.72 28.19
C ARG A 13 17.72 -13.58 28.52
N PHE A 14 18.16 -12.63 29.35
CA PHE A 14 17.37 -11.42 29.63
C PHE A 14 17.05 -10.65 28.35
N ALA A 15 18.05 -10.40 27.50
CA ALA A 15 17.85 -9.71 26.23
C ALA A 15 16.92 -10.47 25.26
N GLU A 16 17.05 -11.80 25.20
CA GLU A 16 16.16 -12.66 24.42
C GLU A 16 14.71 -12.57 24.90
N PHE A 17 14.45 -12.67 26.21
CA PHE A 17 13.10 -12.55 26.77
C PHE A 17 12.49 -11.17 26.51
N ILE A 18 13.31 -10.12 26.54
CA ILE A 18 12.87 -8.76 26.21
C ILE A 18 12.42 -8.64 24.75
N VAL A 19 13.12 -9.27 23.82
CA VAL A 19 12.87 -9.11 22.38
C VAL A 19 11.85 -10.12 21.86
N PHE A 20 11.92 -11.38 22.30
CA PHE A 20 11.06 -12.46 21.80
C PHE A 20 9.88 -12.77 22.72
N GLY A 21 9.92 -12.33 23.98
CA GLY A 21 8.92 -12.67 24.99
C GLY A 21 9.23 -13.98 25.72
N GLY A 22 8.43 -14.27 26.75
CA GLY A 22 8.41 -15.55 27.46
C GLY A 22 7.39 -16.53 26.87
N PRO A 23 7.16 -17.68 27.53
CA PRO A 23 6.22 -18.70 27.06
C PRO A 23 4.78 -18.19 26.85
N GLU A 24 4.35 -17.23 27.68
CA GLU A 24 3.01 -16.64 27.66
C GLU A 24 2.92 -15.35 26.83
N GLY A 25 3.98 -14.96 26.12
CA GLY A 25 4.02 -13.77 25.27
C GLY A 25 4.98 -12.67 25.77
N PRO A 26 4.74 -11.39 25.41
CA PRO A 26 5.62 -10.28 25.78
C PRO A 26 5.74 -10.14 27.30
N VAL A 27 6.97 -9.99 27.79
CA VAL A 27 7.25 -9.89 29.24
C VAL A 27 7.82 -8.54 29.62
N SER A 28 7.55 -8.12 30.85
CA SER A 28 8.14 -6.91 31.45
C SER A 28 9.62 -7.12 31.79
N GLN A 29 10.38 -6.02 31.98
CA GLN A 29 11.78 -6.08 32.38
C GLN A 29 12.00 -6.87 33.68
N MET A 30 11.11 -6.71 34.65
CA MET A 30 11.18 -7.47 35.90
C MET A 30 10.99 -8.98 35.65
N GLU A 31 10.05 -9.35 34.79
CA GLU A 31 9.74 -10.75 34.48
C GLU A 31 10.85 -11.39 33.67
N ALA A 32 11.38 -10.68 32.66
CA ALA A 32 12.55 -11.10 31.91
C ALA A 32 13.76 -11.34 32.83
N ALA A 33 13.97 -10.49 33.84
CA ALA A 33 15.03 -10.69 34.82
C ALA A 33 14.78 -11.93 35.69
N LYS A 34 13.55 -12.16 36.15
CA LYS A 34 13.20 -13.39 36.90
C LYS A 34 13.42 -14.64 36.06
N LEU A 35 12.98 -14.65 34.80
CA LEU A 35 13.13 -15.76 33.86
C LEU A 35 14.60 -16.01 33.48
N ALA A 36 15.40 -14.95 33.41
CA ALA A 36 16.84 -15.05 33.17
C ALA A 36 17.64 -15.55 34.40
N GLY A 37 16.98 -15.69 35.57
CA GLY A 37 17.57 -16.25 36.80
C GLY A 37 18.05 -15.22 37.81
N TYR A 38 17.69 -13.94 37.68
CA TYR A 38 18.03 -12.90 38.67
C TYR A 38 17.15 -13.02 39.93
N SER A 39 17.70 -12.59 41.07
CA SER A 39 17.00 -12.65 42.37
C SER A 39 15.64 -11.97 42.32
N HIS A 40 14.60 -12.65 42.82
CA HIS A 40 13.23 -12.15 42.79
C HIS A 40 13.07 -10.79 43.48
N ASN A 41 13.79 -10.58 44.60
CA ASN A 41 13.71 -9.37 45.42
C ASN A 41 14.35 -8.16 44.73
N ARG A 42 15.30 -8.38 43.82
CA ARG A 42 16.00 -7.33 43.07
C ARG A 42 15.67 -7.27 41.58
N ALA A 43 14.90 -8.22 41.05
CA ALA A 43 14.63 -8.36 39.61
C ALA A 43 14.10 -7.09 38.94
N ARG A 44 13.30 -6.29 39.67
CA ARG A 44 12.81 -5.00 39.17
C ARG A 44 13.94 -3.99 38.97
N GLN A 45 14.85 -3.88 39.94
CA GLN A 45 15.99 -2.98 39.87
C GLN A 45 17.00 -3.48 38.83
N GLU A 46 17.37 -4.76 38.89
CA GLU A 46 18.30 -5.37 37.92
C GLU A 46 17.81 -5.22 36.48
N GLY A 47 16.52 -5.46 36.22
CA GLY A 47 15.95 -5.28 34.87
C GLY A 47 16.11 -3.85 34.34
N SER A 48 15.97 -2.84 35.20
CA SER A 48 16.17 -1.43 34.83
C SER A 48 17.65 -1.10 34.62
N GLU A 49 18.53 -1.61 35.48
CA GLU A 49 19.99 -1.41 35.39
C GLU A 49 20.58 -2.09 34.13
N LEU A 50 20.07 -3.26 33.76
CA LEU A 50 20.45 -3.99 32.55
C LEU A 50 20.02 -3.27 31.26
N MET A 51 18.91 -2.55 31.31
CA MET A 51 18.42 -1.78 30.15
C MET A 51 19.01 -0.38 30.05
N ASN A 52 19.64 0.12 31.12
CA ASN A 52 20.24 1.44 31.12
C ASN A 52 21.58 1.42 30.35
N PRO A 53 21.73 2.14 29.22
CA PRO A 53 22.97 2.13 28.44
C PRO A 53 24.19 2.67 29.20
N ARG A 54 23.98 3.48 30.25
CA ARG A 54 25.08 4.02 31.07
C ARG A 54 25.65 2.98 32.04
N LEU A 55 24.80 2.07 32.52
CA LEU A 55 25.18 1.02 33.49
C LEU A 55 25.57 -0.26 32.77
N SER A 56 24.79 -0.65 31.76
CA SER A 56 24.92 -1.91 31.02
C SER A 56 24.94 -1.68 29.50
N PRO A 57 25.96 -0.97 28.95
CA PRO A 57 26.01 -0.62 27.53
C PRO A 57 25.99 -1.84 26.60
N LEU A 58 26.62 -2.95 26.99
CA LEU A 58 26.67 -4.16 26.18
C LEU A 58 25.31 -4.85 26.06
N VAL A 59 24.52 -4.85 27.14
CA VAL A 59 23.19 -5.45 27.15
C VAL A 59 22.26 -4.63 26.26
N ALA A 60 22.28 -3.29 26.41
CA ALA A 60 21.52 -2.38 25.58
C ALA A 60 21.86 -2.53 24.08
N LYS A 61 23.15 -2.66 23.75
CA LYS A 61 23.59 -2.91 22.36
C LYS A 61 23.03 -4.22 21.81
N PHE A 62 23.16 -5.31 22.57
CA PHE A 62 22.70 -6.63 22.14
C PHE A 62 21.17 -6.70 22.01
N VAL A 63 20.42 -6.05 22.91
CA VAL A 63 18.96 -5.89 22.75
C VAL A 63 18.64 -5.12 21.47
N GLY A 64 19.42 -4.09 21.12
CA GLY A 64 19.32 -3.37 19.85
C GLY A 64 19.53 -4.28 18.64
N GLU A 65 20.63 -5.05 18.64
CA GLU A 65 20.96 -6.01 17.58
C GLU A 65 19.83 -7.05 17.38
N LEU A 66 19.32 -7.63 18.46
CA LEU A 66 18.20 -8.59 18.40
C LEU A 66 16.91 -7.94 17.86
N LYS A 67 16.62 -6.69 18.21
CA LYS A 67 15.46 -5.96 17.66
C LYS A 67 15.63 -5.70 16.17
N GLU A 68 16.82 -5.30 15.73
CA GLU A 68 17.12 -5.10 14.31
C GLU A 68 16.99 -6.41 13.53
N GLU A 69 17.53 -7.53 14.04
CA GLU A 69 17.35 -8.85 13.43
C GLU A 69 15.87 -9.24 13.34
N ARG A 70 15.08 -8.95 14.39
CA ARG A 70 13.64 -9.19 14.37
C ARG A 70 12.95 -8.33 13.31
N LEU A 71 13.31 -7.06 13.18
CA LEU A 71 12.76 -6.17 12.17
C LEU A 71 13.16 -6.58 10.75
N LYS A 72 14.42 -6.99 10.53
CA LYS A 72 14.93 -7.50 9.25
C LYS A 72 14.13 -8.69 8.73
N LYS A 73 13.61 -9.56 9.60
CA LYS A 73 12.74 -10.68 9.18
C LYS A 73 11.43 -10.21 8.54
N PHE A 74 10.95 -9.02 8.88
CA PHE A 74 9.72 -8.44 8.34
C PHE A 74 10.00 -7.32 7.33
N GLU A 75 11.26 -7.10 6.98
CA GLU A 75 11.65 -6.11 5.98
C GLU A 75 11.16 -6.53 4.59
N VAL A 76 10.55 -5.57 3.89
CA VAL A 76 10.01 -5.76 2.55
C VAL A 76 11.07 -5.31 1.56
N ASN A 77 11.81 -6.29 1.04
CA ASN A 77 12.74 -6.14 -0.06
C ASN A 77 12.10 -6.69 -1.34
N TYR A 78 12.64 -6.35 -2.51
CA TYR A 78 12.10 -6.82 -3.80
C TYR A 78 11.95 -8.34 -3.84
N GLU A 79 12.99 -9.08 -3.46
CA GLU A 79 13.00 -10.54 -3.43
C GLU A 79 12.00 -11.10 -2.41
N THR A 80 11.98 -10.56 -1.19
CA THR A 80 11.07 -11.02 -0.13
C THR A 80 9.61 -10.71 -0.48
N HIS A 81 9.35 -9.59 -1.13
CA HIS A 81 8.02 -9.22 -1.62
C HIS A 81 7.51 -10.21 -2.67
N ILE A 82 8.33 -10.54 -3.67
CA ILE A 82 7.96 -11.49 -4.72
C ILE A 82 7.74 -12.90 -4.14
N ALA A 83 8.62 -13.33 -3.23
CA ALA A 83 8.48 -14.62 -2.55
C ALA A 83 7.19 -14.71 -1.72
N GLU A 84 6.84 -13.64 -1.00
CA GLU A 84 5.62 -13.60 -0.20
C GLU A 84 4.36 -13.58 -1.08
N LEU A 85 4.37 -12.88 -2.22
CA LEU A 85 3.27 -12.96 -3.20
C LEU A 85 3.08 -14.38 -3.75
N ASP A 86 4.15 -15.11 -4.04
CA ASP A 86 4.06 -16.51 -4.45
C ASP A 86 3.50 -17.40 -3.33
N ARG A 87 3.93 -17.18 -2.08
CA ARG A 87 3.39 -17.87 -0.89
C ARG A 87 1.89 -17.62 -0.73
N ILE A 88 1.43 -16.37 -0.84
CA ILE A 88 0.01 -15.99 -0.78
C ILE A 88 -0.78 -16.68 -1.89
N LYS A 89 -0.25 -16.69 -3.11
CA LYS A 89 -0.85 -17.42 -4.24
C LYS A 89 -1.01 -18.90 -3.94
N GLN A 90 0.04 -19.57 -3.45
CA GLN A 90 -0.02 -20.99 -3.11
C GLN A 90 -1.05 -21.27 -2.01
N MET A 91 -1.13 -20.42 -0.97
CA MET A 91 -2.14 -20.54 0.09
C MET A 91 -3.57 -20.32 -0.44
N ALA A 92 -3.75 -19.36 -1.35
CA ALA A 92 -5.04 -19.11 -2.00
C ALA A 92 -5.49 -20.30 -2.85
N LEU A 93 -4.57 -20.90 -3.64
CA LEU A 93 -4.84 -22.10 -4.43
C LEU A 93 -5.21 -23.29 -3.54
N LYS A 94 -4.49 -23.51 -2.43
CA LYS A 94 -4.82 -24.57 -1.45
C LYS A 94 -6.22 -24.39 -0.84
N LYS A 95 -6.68 -23.15 -0.68
CA LYS A 95 -8.03 -22.81 -0.20
C LYS A 95 -9.09 -22.79 -1.32
N GLY A 96 -8.71 -23.05 -2.57
CA GLY A 96 -9.61 -22.98 -3.73
C GLY A 96 -10.03 -21.55 -4.14
N SER A 97 -9.36 -20.51 -3.63
CA SER A 97 -9.66 -19.11 -3.94
C SER A 97 -8.84 -18.63 -5.14
N PHE A 98 -9.34 -18.89 -6.35
CA PHE A 98 -8.65 -18.54 -7.59
C PHE A 98 -8.55 -17.03 -7.82
N SER A 99 -9.56 -16.24 -7.45
CA SER A 99 -9.52 -14.78 -7.58
C SER A 99 -8.35 -14.17 -6.79
N SER A 100 -8.16 -14.63 -5.56
CA SER A 100 -7.05 -14.21 -4.70
C SER A 100 -5.68 -14.63 -5.29
N ALA A 101 -5.61 -15.83 -5.87
CA ALA A 101 -4.39 -16.33 -6.52
C ALA A 101 -4.02 -15.51 -7.77
N VAL A 102 -4.99 -15.17 -8.61
CA VAL A 102 -4.78 -14.34 -9.81
C VAL A 102 -4.35 -12.93 -9.43
N ASN A 103 -4.95 -12.34 -8.39
CA ASN A 103 -4.56 -11.03 -7.90
C ASN A 103 -3.12 -11.02 -7.37
N ALA A 104 -2.72 -12.05 -6.63
CA ALA A 104 -1.34 -12.20 -6.15
C ALA A 104 -0.33 -12.30 -7.31
N GLU A 105 -0.64 -13.07 -8.36
CA GLU A 105 0.21 -13.18 -9.55
C GLU A 105 0.27 -11.87 -10.36
N THR A 106 -0.87 -11.19 -10.50
CA THR A 106 -0.92 -9.87 -11.17
C THR A 106 -0.03 -8.86 -10.43
N ASN A 107 -0.11 -8.81 -9.10
CA ASN A 107 0.75 -7.94 -8.30
C ASN A 107 2.22 -8.35 -8.38
N ARG A 108 2.52 -9.65 -8.51
CA ARG A 108 3.88 -10.14 -8.71
C ARG A 108 4.46 -9.67 -10.03
N GLY A 109 3.68 -9.73 -11.12
CA GLY A 109 4.10 -9.17 -12.40
C GLY A 109 4.23 -7.65 -12.37
N LYS A 110 3.37 -6.93 -11.62
CA LYS A 110 3.52 -5.48 -11.41
C LYS A 110 4.82 -5.15 -10.68
N ALA A 111 5.13 -5.87 -9.61
CA ALA A 111 6.39 -5.72 -8.88
C ALA A 111 7.60 -6.00 -9.79
N ALA A 112 7.52 -7.01 -10.65
CA ALA A 112 8.56 -7.34 -11.62
C ALA A 112 8.65 -6.38 -12.83
N GLY A 113 7.82 -5.34 -12.89
CA GLY A 113 7.82 -4.36 -13.97
C GLY A 113 7.21 -4.84 -15.29
N LEU A 114 6.49 -5.97 -15.30
CA LEU A 114 5.82 -6.50 -16.49
C LEU A 114 4.59 -5.67 -16.89
N TYR A 115 4.07 -4.86 -15.96
CA TYR A 115 2.94 -3.97 -16.19
C TYR A 115 3.42 -2.52 -16.22
N ILE A 116 2.86 -1.76 -17.15
CA ILE A 116 3.13 -0.33 -17.28
C ILE A 116 1.79 0.39 -17.15
N ASP A 117 1.65 1.19 -16.09
CA ASP A 117 0.48 2.05 -15.93
C ASP A 117 0.63 3.28 -16.83
N ARG A 118 -0.23 3.37 -17.86
CA ARG A 118 -0.30 4.52 -18.77
C ARG A 118 -1.44 5.44 -18.35
N LYS A 119 -1.11 6.53 -17.66
CA LYS A 119 -2.08 7.59 -17.36
C LYS A 119 -2.06 8.64 -18.48
N ILE A 120 -3.07 8.63 -19.35
CA ILE A 120 -3.26 9.71 -20.33
C ILE A 120 -3.84 10.91 -19.59
N ILE A 121 -3.02 11.92 -19.34
CA ILE A 121 -3.49 13.22 -18.84
C ILE A 121 -4.01 13.99 -20.04
N LYS A 122 -5.32 13.91 -20.28
CA LYS A 122 -5.99 14.78 -21.26
C LYS A 122 -6.05 16.18 -20.66
N HIS A 123 -5.19 17.08 -21.12
CA HIS A 123 -5.32 18.50 -20.79
C HIS A 123 -6.41 19.12 -21.67
N GLY A 124 -7.32 19.90 -21.06
CA GLY A 124 -8.43 20.56 -21.74
C GLY A 124 -9.76 19.84 -21.62
N LYS A 125 -10.22 19.56 -20.40
CA LYS A 125 -11.65 19.28 -20.21
C LYS A 125 -12.42 20.55 -20.59
N LEU A 126 -13.36 20.43 -21.53
CA LEU A 126 -14.32 21.49 -21.84
C LEU A 126 -15.03 22.01 -20.57
N GLU A 127 -15.18 21.14 -19.57
CA GLU A 127 -15.81 21.43 -18.27
C GLU A 127 -14.97 22.33 -17.34
N GLU A 128 -13.67 22.50 -17.59
CA GLU A 128 -12.79 23.37 -16.78
C GLU A 128 -12.60 24.78 -17.41
N LEU A 129 -13.13 25.00 -18.63
CA LEU A 129 -13.14 26.31 -19.28
C LEU A 129 -14.33 27.13 -18.78
N THR A 130 -14.13 28.41 -18.47
CA THR A 130 -15.26 29.34 -18.28
C THR A 130 -16.00 29.52 -19.61
N GLU A 131 -17.29 29.89 -19.56
CA GLU A 131 -18.11 30.10 -20.77
C GLU A 131 -17.41 31.06 -21.76
N GLU A 132 -16.79 32.13 -21.26
CA GLU A 132 -16.04 33.09 -22.07
C GLU A 132 -14.82 32.47 -22.77
N GLN A 133 -14.08 31.60 -22.09
CA GLN A 133 -12.91 30.91 -22.66
C GLN A 133 -13.32 29.83 -23.66
N LEU A 134 -14.49 29.21 -23.44
CA LEU A 134 -15.07 28.26 -24.37
C LEU A 134 -15.52 28.96 -25.67
N GLU A 135 -16.25 30.07 -25.55
CA GLU A 135 -16.67 30.87 -26.69
C GLU A 135 -15.49 31.42 -27.49
N ALA A 136 -14.45 31.90 -26.81
CA ALA A 136 -13.23 32.37 -27.46
C ALA A 136 -12.57 31.25 -28.29
N LYS A 137 -12.48 30.03 -27.73
CA LYS A 137 -11.97 28.86 -28.46
C LYS A 137 -12.87 28.45 -29.61
N MET A 138 -14.20 28.51 -29.46
CA MET A 138 -15.13 28.21 -30.56
C MET A 138 -14.99 29.22 -31.71
N LYS A 139 -14.85 30.52 -31.40
CA LYS A 139 -14.62 31.57 -32.40
C LYS A 139 -13.29 31.38 -33.13
N GLN A 140 -12.24 31.03 -32.39
CA GLN A 140 -10.94 30.73 -32.98
C GLN A 140 -11.01 29.53 -33.93
N ILE A 141 -11.68 28.44 -33.52
CA ILE A 141 -11.92 27.27 -34.39
C ILE A 141 -12.66 27.67 -35.67
N LEU A 142 -13.72 28.48 -35.56
CA LEU A 142 -14.46 28.93 -36.75
C LEU A 142 -13.54 29.71 -37.70
N THR A 143 -12.72 30.62 -37.18
CA THR A 143 -11.78 31.42 -37.98
C THR A 143 -10.72 30.54 -38.65
N ASP A 144 -10.16 29.58 -37.91
CA ASP A 144 -9.11 28.69 -38.41
C ASP A 144 -9.63 27.73 -39.50
N TYR A 145 -10.92 27.35 -39.44
CA TYR A 145 -11.57 26.44 -40.39
C TYR A 145 -12.49 27.13 -41.41
N GLU A 146 -12.63 28.46 -41.36
CA GLU A 146 -13.31 29.28 -42.37
C GLU A 146 -12.89 28.95 -43.81
N PRO A 147 -11.60 28.68 -44.12
CA PRO A 147 -11.19 28.30 -45.47
C PRO A 147 -11.81 26.98 -45.94
N LEU A 148 -12.08 26.03 -45.04
CA LEU A 148 -12.75 24.77 -45.38
C LEU A 148 -14.26 24.95 -45.53
N LEU A 149 -14.86 25.85 -44.74
CA LEU A 149 -16.29 26.18 -44.80
C LEU A 149 -16.64 27.01 -46.05
N ASN A 150 -15.76 27.93 -46.43
CA ASN A 150 -15.93 28.84 -47.57
C ASN A 150 -15.27 28.32 -48.85
N ALA A 151 -14.64 27.13 -48.80
CA ALA A 151 -14.26 26.44 -50.02
C ALA A 151 -15.53 26.22 -50.84
N LYS A 152 -15.69 27.00 -51.92
CA LYS A 152 -16.72 26.75 -52.92
C LYS A 152 -16.59 25.30 -53.31
N VAL A 153 -17.62 24.51 -53.00
CA VAL A 153 -17.83 23.22 -53.62
C VAL A 153 -17.79 23.51 -55.11
N VAL A 154 -16.69 23.17 -55.78
CA VAL A 154 -16.71 23.05 -57.23
C VAL A 154 -17.79 22.02 -57.48
N GLU A 155 -18.85 22.40 -58.18
CA GLU A 155 -19.91 21.48 -58.61
C GLU A 155 -19.28 20.42 -59.51
N GLY A 156 -18.67 19.41 -58.88
CA GLY A 156 -18.44 18.12 -59.47
C GLY A 156 -19.74 17.36 -59.36
N GLU A 157 -20.27 16.95 -60.51
CA GLU A 157 -21.46 16.11 -60.65
C GLU A 157 -21.56 15.07 -59.53
N ALA A 158 -22.71 15.03 -58.88
CA ALA A 158 -23.03 14.00 -57.90
C ALA A 158 -22.95 12.63 -58.59
N ILE A 159 -21.87 11.89 -58.35
CA ILE A 159 -21.87 10.45 -58.61
C ILE A 159 -22.74 9.84 -57.53
N GLU A 160 -23.92 9.37 -57.91
CA GLU A 160 -24.81 8.58 -57.06
C GLU A 160 -24.04 7.39 -56.48
N ALA A 161 -23.72 7.44 -55.19
CA ALA A 161 -23.25 6.27 -54.47
C ALA A 161 -24.45 5.31 -54.26
N PRO A 162 -24.32 4.01 -54.61
CA PRO A 162 -25.41 3.07 -54.47
C PRO A 162 -25.75 2.88 -52.99
N LYS A 163 -27.05 2.95 -52.68
CA LYS A 163 -27.61 2.61 -51.37
C LYS A 163 -27.22 1.18 -51.01
N VAL A 164 -26.31 1.01 -50.06
CA VAL A 164 -26.10 -0.28 -49.39
C VAL A 164 -26.60 -0.17 -47.96
N SER A 165 -27.76 -0.80 -47.78
CA SER A 165 -28.36 -1.23 -46.53
C SER A 165 -27.36 -1.99 -45.66
N GLY A 166 -27.26 -1.62 -44.38
CA GLY A 166 -26.47 -2.38 -43.42
C GLY A 166 -26.64 -1.88 -42.00
N SER A 167 -27.72 -2.32 -41.34
CA SER A 167 -27.94 -2.22 -39.90
C SER A 167 -26.69 -2.68 -39.12
N SER A 168 -26.12 -1.79 -38.31
CA SER A 168 -25.24 -2.16 -37.20
C SER A 168 -25.75 -1.47 -35.94
N SER A 169 -26.60 -2.19 -35.22
CA SER A 169 -27.05 -1.81 -33.88
C SER A 169 -25.86 -1.67 -32.94
N HIS A 170 -25.53 -0.44 -32.55
CA HIS A 170 -24.73 -0.19 -31.36
C HIS A 170 -25.54 -0.62 -30.13
N LYS A 171 -25.25 -1.80 -29.57
CA LYS A 171 -25.63 -2.11 -28.20
C LYS A 171 -24.65 -1.39 -27.26
N PRO A 172 -25.11 -0.51 -26.36
CA PRO A 172 -24.26 -0.08 -25.25
C PRO A 172 -24.04 -1.30 -24.35
N LYS A 173 -22.81 -1.78 -24.29
CA LYS A 173 -22.40 -2.71 -23.22
C LYS A 173 -22.24 -1.86 -21.96
N GLU A 174 -23.23 -1.92 -21.08
CA GLU A 174 -23.03 -1.57 -19.67
C GLU A 174 -21.96 -2.50 -19.10
N SER A 175 -20.75 -1.97 -18.89
CA SER A 175 -19.76 -2.59 -18.02
C SER A 175 -20.08 -2.15 -16.59
N SER A 176 -20.96 -2.88 -15.92
CA SER A 176 -21.15 -2.77 -14.47
C SER A 176 -20.25 -3.79 -13.79
N SER A 177 -19.07 -3.34 -13.38
CA SER A 177 -18.21 -4.05 -12.43
C SER A 177 -17.28 -3.05 -11.75
N ASP A 178 -17.86 -2.15 -10.98
CA ASP A 178 -17.13 -1.40 -9.94
C ASP A 178 -17.81 -1.67 -8.59
N PRO A 179 -17.31 -2.63 -7.78
CA PRO A 179 -17.82 -2.83 -6.44
C PRO A 179 -16.97 -2.03 -5.46
N GLN A 180 -16.95 -0.69 -5.54
CA GLN A 180 -16.30 0.11 -4.49
C GLN A 180 -16.77 1.57 -4.36
N LYS A 181 -18.07 1.79 -4.14
CA LYS A 181 -18.52 2.99 -3.42
C LYS A 181 -19.88 2.81 -2.76
N LEU A 182 -19.91 2.40 -1.48
CA LEU A 182 -20.94 2.77 -0.49
C LEU A 182 -20.73 2.00 0.83
N LYS A 183 -19.98 2.59 1.77
CA LYS A 183 -20.25 2.48 3.21
C LYS A 183 -19.93 3.83 3.86
N ASN A 184 -20.84 4.78 3.70
CA ASN A 184 -20.92 5.90 4.63
C ASN A 184 -21.37 5.32 5.98
N HIS A 185 -20.47 5.25 6.96
CA HIS A 185 -20.86 5.01 8.35
C HIS A 185 -21.60 6.26 8.87
N PRO A 186 -22.77 6.12 9.51
CA PRO A 186 -23.34 7.20 10.31
C PRO A 186 -22.41 7.49 11.49
N ARG A 187 -22.05 8.77 11.67
CA ARG A 187 -21.37 9.23 12.89
C ARG A 187 -22.33 9.07 14.09
N PRO A 188 -21.88 8.57 15.25
CA PRO A 188 -22.73 8.51 16.44
C PRO A 188 -22.92 9.91 17.03
N ASP A 189 -24.18 10.27 17.25
CA ASP A 189 -24.60 11.51 17.93
C ASP A 189 -24.08 11.57 19.36
N HIS A 190 -23.26 12.58 19.67
CA HIS A 190 -22.96 12.94 21.05
C HIS A 190 -24.19 13.59 21.68
N LYS A 191 -24.93 12.80 22.48
CA LYS A 191 -25.89 13.33 23.46
C LYS A 191 -25.18 14.33 24.36
N LYS A 192 -25.61 15.59 24.25
CA LYS A 192 -25.38 16.65 25.23
C LYS A 192 -25.89 16.15 26.59
N GLN A 193 -24.99 16.05 27.56
CA GLN A 193 -25.33 16.03 28.97
C GLN A 193 -26.05 17.35 29.30
N LYS A 194 -27.27 17.26 29.83
CA LYS A 194 -27.93 18.37 30.49
C LYS A 194 -27.30 18.58 31.87
N ALA A 195 -27.30 19.85 32.28
CA ALA A 195 -27.00 20.36 33.60
C ALA A 195 -27.79 19.66 34.72
#